data_AF-A0A5N4WAW6-F1
#
_entry.id   AF-A0A5N4WAW6-F1
#
_cell.length_a   1.000
_cell.length_b   1.000
_cell.length_c   1.000
_cell.angle_alpha   90.00
_cell.angle_beta   90.00
_cell.angle_gamma   90.00
#
_symmetry.space_group_name_H-M   'P 1'
#
loop_
_entity.id
_entity.type
_entity.pdbx_description
1 polymer ?
#
loop_
_entity_poly.entity_id
_entity_poly.type
_entity_poly.pdbx_seq_one_letter_code
_entity_poly.pdbx_strand_id
1 'polypeptide(L)'
;MKYALLGLILVVVIAFYAMSQSNKSDAERLKQAEIAHQQKLEQDKINEERLAAESKQRLLEAEKIKTIKAEQEKIKSEAQAKEYVQKAEAEKAAVIKKAEDGVRARLIDPDSAKFRNQNGNCGEVNAKNKLGGYTGYSRYIYDPKEDHAVVESDASTSIITPDIMNALWSGSCS
;
A
#
# COMPACT_ATOMS: atom_id res chain seq x y z
N MET A 1 93.84 49.01 23.74
CA MET A 1 93.77 47.54 23.78
C MET A 1 92.62 46.99 24.63
N LYS A 2 92.32 47.52 25.84
CA LYS A 2 91.31 46.93 26.75
C LYS A 2 89.84 47.07 26.30
N TYR A 3 89.45 48.16 25.63
CA TYR A 3 88.06 48.39 25.20
C TYR A 3 87.63 47.59 23.94
N ALA A 4 88.57 47.23 23.07
CA ALA A 4 88.30 46.40 21.89
C ALA A 4 87.94 44.94 22.27
N LEU A 5 88.60 44.41 23.30
CA LEU A 5 88.28 43.09 23.89
C LEU A 5 86.89 43.06 24.51
N LEU A 6 86.48 44.12 25.23
CA LEU A 6 85.15 44.22 25.81
C LEU A 6 84.04 44.30 24.74
N GLY A 7 84.26 45.05 23.65
CA GLY A 7 83.33 45.09 22.52
C GLY A 7 83.15 43.73 21.84
N LEU A 8 84.24 42.96 21.67
CA LEU A 8 84.20 41.62 21.08
C LEU A 8 83.40 40.63 21.96
N ILE A 9 83.60 40.66 23.27
CA ILE A 9 82.85 39.82 24.21
C ILE A 9 81.35 40.14 24.15
N LEU A 10 80.99 41.42 24.06
CA LEU A 10 79.59 41.86 24.00
C LEU A 10 78.90 41.39 22.71
N VAL A 11 79.60 41.43 21.57
CA VAL A 11 79.10 40.88 20.29
C VAL A 11 78.90 39.37 20.36
N VAL A 12 79.83 38.64 20.98
CA VAL A 12 79.70 37.18 21.16
C VAL A 12 78.50 36.85 22.06
N VAL A 13 78.27 37.58 23.15
CA VAL A 13 77.12 37.37 24.04
C VAL A 13 75.79 37.66 23.31
N ILE A 14 75.72 38.73 22.52
CA ILE A 14 74.52 39.03 21.72
C ILE A 14 74.26 37.95 20.66
N ALA A 15 75.32 37.48 19.98
CA ALA A 15 75.20 36.40 19.00
C ALA A 15 74.75 35.08 19.64
N PHE A 16 75.27 34.74 20.82
CA PHE A 16 74.86 33.54 21.57
C PHE A 16 73.43 33.64 22.09
N TYR A 17 73.02 34.82 22.57
CA TYR A 17 71.64 35.07 23.01
C TYR A 17 70.65 34.97 21.84
N ALA A 18 70.99 35.54 20.68
CA ALA A 18 70.20 35.41 19.46
C ALA A 18 70.13 33.94 19.01
N MET A 19 71.26 33.23 18.97
CA MET A 19 71.32 31.81 18.59
C MET A 19 70.53 30.92 19.56
N SER A 20 70.57 31.21 20.87
CA SER A 20 69.76 30.52 21.88
C SER A 20 68.26 30.78 21.73
N GLN A 21 67.84 31.99 21.33
CA GLN A 21 66.43 32.29 21.07
C GLN A 21 65.92 31.58 19.80
N SER A 22 66.69 31.59 18.71
CA SER A 22 66.32 30.92 17.46
C SER A 22 66.08 29.41 17.67
N ASN A 23 66.96 28.76 18.43
CA ASN A 23 66.85 27.33 18.72
C ASN A 23 65.59 26.98 19.55
N LYS A 24 65.10 27.93 20.37
CA LYS A 24 63.86 27.76 21.16
C LYS A 24 62.61 27.86 20.28
N SER A 25 62.58 28.78 19.32
CA SER A 25 61.47 28.90 18.36
C SER A 25 61.37 27.70 17.41
N ASP A 26 62.50 27.12 17.00
CA ASP A 26 62.48 25.91 16.15
C ASP A 26 61.96 24.68 16.89
N ALA A 27 62.30 24.54 18.18
CA ALA A 27 61.77 23.47 19.03
C ALA A 27 60.23 23.57 19.22
N GLU A 28 59.69 24.79 19.32
CA GLU A 28 58.25 25.02 19.42
C GLU A 28 57.53 24.72 18.10
N ARG A 29 58.11 25.10 16.96
CA ARG A 29 57.58 24.79 15.62
C ARG A 29 57.56 23.28 15.34
N LEU A 30 58.59 22.55 15.75
CA LEU A 30 58.63 21.08 15.65
C LEU A 30 57.52 20.42 16.46
N LYS A 31 57.30 20.86 17.70
CA LYS A 31 56.19 20.37 18.55
C LYS A 31 54.82 20.71 17.95
N GLN A 32 54.67 21.92 17.42
CA GLN A 32 53.43 22.35 16.79
C GLN A 32 53.15 21.56 15.49
N ALA A 33 54.19 21.24 14.72
CA ALA A 33 54.08 20.38 13.54
C ALA A 33 53.71 18.93 13.91
N GLU A 34 54.25 18.40 15.01
CA GLU A 34 53.90 17.08 15.53
C GLU A 34 52.44 17.01 16.01
N ILE A 35 51.99 18.02 16.77
CA ILE A 35 50.59 18.13 17.22
C ILE A 35 49.65 18.23 16.02
N ALA A 36 49.98 19.08 15.04
CA ALA A 36 49.17 19.23 13.83
C ALA A 36 49.09 17.92 13.03
N HIS A 37 50.19 17.16 12.97
CA HIS A 37 50.20 15.85 12.32
C HIS A 37 49.37 14.80 13.07
N GLN A 38 49.46 14.75 14.40
CA GLN A 38 48.62 13.85 15.22
C GLN A 38 47.13 14.19 15.12
N GLN A 39 46.78 15.48 15.18
CA GLN A 39 45.41 15.94 14.99
C GLN A 39 44.88 15.57 13.61
N LYS A 40 45.71 15.68 12.56
CA LYS A 40 45.34 15.25 11.21
C LYS A 40 45.10 13.74 11.14
N LEU A 41 45.98 12.94 11.74
CA LEU A 41 45.81 11.48 11.81
C LEU A 41 44.53 11.07 12.55
N GLU A 42 44.20 11.74 13.65
CA GLU A 42 42.95 11.49 14.38
C GLU A 42 41.73 11.91 13.56
N GLN A 43 41.78 13.06 12.91
CA GLN A 43 40.71 13.54 12.05
C GLN A 43 40.48 12.61 10.85
N ASP A 44 41.55 12.09 10.25
CA ASP A 44 41.48 11.15 9.14
C ASP A 44 40.81 9.82 9.57
N LYS A 45 41.14 9.31 10.76
CA LYS A 45 40.47 8.12 11.34
C LYS A 45 38.98 8.36 11.59
N ILE A 46 38.63 9.49 12.21
CA ILE A 46 37.21 9.85 12.47
C ILE A 46 36.46 10.01 11.14
N ASN A 47 37.08 10.61 10.13
CA ASN A 47 36.49 10.78 8.81
C ASN A 47 36.25 9.43 8.11
N GLU A 48 37.20 8.48 8.21
CA GLU A 48 37.07 7.14 7.66
C GLU A 48 35.97 6.34 8.37
N GLU A 49 35.91 6.39 9.70
CA GLU A 49 34.86 5.75 10.50
C GLU A 49 33.47 6.33 10.19
N ARG A 50 33.36 7.66 10.06
CA ARG A 50 32.12 8.32 9.67
C ARG A 50 31.69 7.92 8.26
N LEU A 51 32.62 7.85 7.31
CA LEU A 51 32.34 7.42 5.94
C LEU A 51 31.87 5.95 5.90
N ALA A 52 32.48 5.08 6.70
CA ALA A 52 32.08 3.68 6.85
C ALA A 52 30.69 3.56 7.53
N ALA A 53 30.39 4.39 8.53
CA ALA A 53 29.08 4.42 9.17
C ALA A 53 27.97 4.93 8.22
N GLU A 54 28.24 6.02 7.49
CA GLU A 54 27.31 6.58 6.50
C GLU A 54 27.04 5.61 5.35
N SER A 55 28.07 4.95 4.82
CA SER A 55 27.88 3.97 3.74
C SER A 55 27.03 2.77 4.18
N LYS A 56 27.26 2.25 5.40
CA LYS A 56 26.39 1.22 5.99
C LYS A 56 24.96 1.71 6.17
N GLN A 57 24.76 2.95 6.64
CA GLN A 57 23.42 3.51 6.76
C GLN A 57 22.73 3.67 5.41
N ARG A 58 23.42 4.14 4.37
CA ARG A 58 22.87 4.25 3.02
C ARG A 58 22.49 2.89 2.43
N LEU A 59 23.28 1.84 2.69
CA LEU A 59 22.95 0.47 2.26
C LEU A 59 21.71 -0.05 2.98
N LEU A 60 21.64 0.13 4.31
CA LEU A 60 20.49 -0.27 5.12
C LEU A 60 19.22 0.49 4.74
N GLU A 61 19.33 1.78 4.45
CA GLU A 61 18.21 2.61 4.00
C GLU A 61 17.75 2.18 2.61
N ALA A 62 18.67 1.92 1.68
CA ALA A 62 18.33 1.42 0.36
C ALA A 62 17.65 0.03 0.43
N GLU A 63 18.09 -0.84 1.32
CA GLU A 63 17.45 -2.14 1.56
C GLU A 63 16.05 -1.98 2.15
N LYS A 64 15.88 -1.13 3.17
CA LYS A 64 14.57 -0.82 3.76
C LYS A 64 13.60 -0.21 2.74
N ILE A 65 14.07 0.70 1.88
CA ILE A 65 13.26 1.29 0.81
C ILE A 65 12.81 0.20 -0.17
N LYS A 66 13.70 -0.74 -0.52
CA LYS A 66 13.35 -1.88 -1.38
C LYS A 66 12.29 -2.77 -0.74
N THR A 67 12.43 -3.10 0.55
CA THR A 67 11.46 -3.95 1.26
C THR A 67 10.11 -3.25 1.40
N ILE A 68 10.09 -1.97 1.79
CA ILE A 68 8.87 -1.18 1.89
C ILE A 68 8.18 -1.07 0.54
N LYS A 69 8.93 -0.83 -0.54
CA LYS A 69 8.35 -0.75 -1.88
C LYS A 69 7.73 -2.09 -2.30
N ALA A 70 8.41 -3.20 -2.06
CA ALA A 70 7.89 -4.53 -2.37
C ALA A 70 6.63 -4.87 -1.55
N GLU A 71 6.62 -4.53 -0.27
CA GLU A 71 5.46 -4.72 0.61
C GLU A 71 4.29 -3.82 0.21
N GLN A 72 4.55 -2.57 -0.15
CA GLN A 72 3.55 -1.64 -0.66
C GLN A 72 2.95 -2.12 -1.99
N GLU A 73 3.76 -2.67 -2.90
CA GLU A 73 3.28 -3.28 -4.14
C GLU A 73 2.38 -4.49 -3.86
N LYS A 74 2.74 -5.34 -2.89
CA LYS A 74 1.88 -6.46 -2.45
C LYS A 74 0.56 -5.97 -1.87
N ILE A 75 0.60 -5.06 -0.89
CA ILE A 75 -0.60 -4.49 -0.27
C ILE A 75 -1.50 -3.85 -1.32
N LYS A 76 -0.93 -3.10 -2.27
CA LYS A 76 -1.69 -2.48 -3.37
C LYS A 76 -2.35 -3.54 -4.26
N SER A 77 -1.64 -4.61 -4.61
CA SER A 77 -2.19 -5.69 -5.43
C SER A 77 -3.33 -6.45 -4.72
N GLU A 78 -3.19 -6.70 -3.41
CA GLU A 78 -4.23 -7.34 -2.60
C GLU A 78 -5.45 -6.44 -2.42
N ALA A 79 -5.23 -5.15 -2.17
CA ALA A 79 -6.31 -4.16 -2.08
C ALA A 79 -7.09 -4.08 -3.39
N GLN A 80 -6.39 -4.03 -4.53
CA GLN A 80 -7.02 -4.04 -5.85
C GLN A 80 -7.79 -5.33 -6.14
N ALA A 81 -7.25 -6.49 -5.76
CA ALA A 81 -7.95 -7.77 -5.90
C ALA A 81 -9.22 -7.82 -5.04
N LYS A 82 -9.14 -7.36 -3.78
CA LYS A 82 -10.29 -7.27 -2.87
C LYS A 82 -11.34 -6.31 -3.40
N GLU A 83 -10.94 -5.14 -3.89
CA GLU A 83 -11.84 -4.15 -4.48
C GLU A 83 -12.55 -4.73 -5.72
N TYR A 84 -11.82 -5.43 -6.58
CA TYR A 84 -12.42 -6.09 -7.75
C TYR A 84 -13.45 -7.14 -7.36
N VAL A 85 -13.14 -8.00 -6.38
CA VAL A 85 -14.09 -9.02 -5.87
C VAL A 85 -15.32 -8.37 -5.24
N GLN A 86 -15.12 -7.36 -4.38
CA GLN A 86 -16.23 -6.63 -3.75
C GLN A 86 -17.12 -5.94 -4.78
N LYS A 87 -16.53 -5.35 -5.82
CA LYS A 87 -17.28 -4.71 -6.90
C LYS A 87 -18.10 -5.74 -7.68
N ALA A 88 -17.52 -6.89 -8.00
CA ALA A 88 -18.24 -7.98 -8.68
C ALA A 88 -19.38 -8.55 -7.83
N GLU A 89 -19.17 -8.69 -6.51
CA GLU A 89 -20.22 -9.12 -5.57
C GLU A 89 -21.33 -8.08 -5.44
N ALA A 90 -20.99 -6.80 -5.33
CA ALA A 90 -21.96 -5.70 -5.27
C ALA A 90 -22.78 -5.61 -6.56
N GLU A 91 -22.17 -5.81 -7.72
CA GLU A 91 -22.86 -5.85 -9.00
C GLU A 91 -23.82 -7.04 -9.08
N LYS A 92 -23.39 -8.24 -8.68
CA LYS A 92 -24.28 -9.42 -8.59
C LYS A 92 -25.45 -9.18 -7.64
N ALA A 93 -25.19 -8.61 -6.46
CA ALA A 93 -26.23 -8.30 -5.49
C ALA A 93 -27.22 -7.25 -6.02
N ALA A 94 -26.74 -6.25 -6.77
CA ALA A 94 -27.59 -5.25 -7.40
C ALA A 94 -28.50 -5.85 -8.48
N VAL A 95 -27.97 -6.76 -9.31
CA VAL A 95 -28.75 -7.50 -10.31
C VAL A 95 -29.83 -8.34 -9.65
N ILE A 96 -29.46 -9.12 -8.63
CA ILE A 96 -30.41 -9.93 -7.86
C ILE A 96 -31.51 -9.06 -7.25
N LYS A 97 -31.15 -7.95 -6.59
CA LYS A 97 -32.11 -7.03 -5.99
C LYS A 97 -33.10 -6.48 -7.03
N LYS A 98 -32.61 -6.09 -8.21
CA LYS A 98 -33.47 -5.60 -9.29
C LYS A 98 -34.46 -6.68 -9.75
N ALA A 99 -34.01 -7.93 -9.86
CA ALA A 99 -34.87 -9.06 -10.17
C ALA A 99 -35.91 -9.31 -9.07
N GLU A 100 -35.53 -9.27 -7.80
CA GLU A 100 -36.47 -9.37 -6.67
C GLU A 100 -37.55 -8.29 -6.73
N ASP A 101 -37.18 -7.05 -7.01
CA ASP A 101 -38.10 -5.92 -7.09
C ASP A 101 -39.10 -6.11 -8.26
N GLY A 102 -38.61 -6.55 -9.42
CA GLY A 102 -39.46 -6.87 -10.57
C GLY A 102 -40.42 -8.04 -10.31
N VAL A 103 -39.99 -9.05 -9.55
CA VAL A 103 -40.84 -10.16 -9.13
C VAL A 103 -41.88 -9.70 -8.12
N ARG A 104 -41.47 -8.93 -7.09
CA ARG A 104 -42.36 -8.37 -6.07
C ARG A 104 -43.53 -7.60 -6.69
N ALA A 105 -43.26 -6.82 -7.74
CA ALA A 105 -44.29 -6.05 -8.45
C ALA A 105 -45.41 -6.91 -9.08
N ARG A 106 -45.17 -8.22 -9.30
CA ARG A 106 -46.15 -9.15 -9.86
C ARG A 106 -46.91 -9.97 -8.81
N LEU A 107 -46.40 -10.06 -7.59
CA LEU A 107 -46.99 -10.89 -6.55
C LEU A 107 -48.25 -10.23 -5.97
N ILE A 108 -49.20 -11.06 -5.55
CA ILE A 108 -50.41 -10.61 -4.86
C ILE A 108 -50.07 -9.94 -3.52
N ASP A 109 -49.11 -10.50 -2.79
CA ASP A 109 -48.56 -9.97 -1.54
C ASP A 109 -47.03 -9.84 -1.67
N PRO A 110 -46.54 -8.68 -2.14
CA PRO A 110 -45.11 -8.44 -2.38
C PRO A 110 -44.25 -8.57 -1.12
N ASP A 111 -44.77 -8.17 0.04
CA ASP A 111 -44.03 -8.17 1.31
C ASP A 111 -43.86 -9.58 1.87
N SER A 112 -44.73 -10.51 1.45
CA SER A 112 -44.62 -11.93 1.83
C SER A 112 -43.55 -12.72 1.07
N ALA A 113 -42.95 -12.12 0.04
CA ALA A 113 -42.07 -12.80 -0.90
C ALA A 113 -40.80 -13.34 -0.23
N LYS A 114 -40.52 -14.62 -0.48
CA LYS A 114 -39.30 -15.29 -0.04
C LYS A 114 -38.56 -15.79 -1.26
N PHE A 115 -37.33 -15.34 -1.44
CA PHE A 115 -36.47 -15.71 -2.56
C PHE A 115 -35.44 -16.75 -2.14
N ARG A 116 -35.10 -17.67 -3.06
CA ARG A 116 -34.00 -18.63 -2.89
C ARG A 116 -33.41 -19.03 -4.24
N ASN A 117 -32.26 -19.69 -4.23
CA ASN A 117 -31.58 -20.21 -5.43
C ASN A 117 -31.41 -19.12 -6.53
N GLN A 118 -31.06 -17.91 -6.10
CA GLN A 118 -30.95 -16.74 -6.98
C GLN A 118 -29.63 -16.76 -7.74
N ASN A 119 -29.70 -16.61 -9.06
CA ASN A 119 -28.55 -16.47 -9.94
C ASN A 119 -28.86 -15.39 -10.98
N GLY A 120 -28.28 -14.20 -10.78
CA GLY A 120 -28.54 -13.04 -11.63
C GLY A 120 -30.02 -12.68 -11.65
N ASN A 121 -30.65 -12.82 -12.81
CA ASN A 121 -32.05 -12.48 -13.03
C ASN A 121 -33.04 -13.64 -12.77
N CYS A 122 -32.54 -14.81 -12.38
CA CYS A 122 -33.35 -16.00 -12.20
C CYS A 122 -33.31 -16.47 -10.74
N GLY A 123 -34.36 -17.18 -10.33
CA GLY A 123 -34.39 -17.81 -9.01
C GLY A 123 -35.73 -18.47 -8.73
N GLU A 124 -35.97 -18.74 -7.46
CA GLU A 124 -37.26 -19.23 -6.99
C GLU A 124 -37.88 -18.27 -5.98
N VAL A 125 -39.19 -18.08 -6.08
CA VAL A 125 -39.97 -17.22 -5.18
C VAL A 125 -41.15 -17.97 -4.61
N ASN A 126 -41.45 -17.74 -3.32
CA ASN A 126 -42.67 -18.19 -2.67
C ASN A 126 -43.34 -16.99 -2.01
N ALA A 127 -44.63 -16.81 -2.27
CA ALA A 127 -45.41 -15.68 -1.78
C ALA A 127 -46.82 -16.14 -1.41
N LYS A 128 -47.53 -15.34 -0.61
CA LYS A 128 -48.91 -15.61 -0.26
C LYS A 128 -49.82 -15.38 -1.46
N ASN A 129 -50.76 -16.29 -1.67
CA ASN A 129 -51.83 -16.14 -2.64
C ASN A 129 -52.96 -15.23 -2.11
N LYS A 130 -54.03 -15.05 -2.89
CA LYS A 130 -55.20 -14.23 -2.49
C LYS A 130 -55.88 -14.69 -1.20
N LEU A 131 -55.69 -15.95 -0.81
CA LEU A 131 -56.23 -16.55 0.43
C LEU A 131 -55.24 -16.45 1.61
N GLY A 132 -54.09 -15.80 1.42
CA GLY A 132 -53.08 -15.58 2.46
C GLY A 132 -52.15 -16.77 2.73
N GLY A 133 -52.23 -17.84 1.93
CA GLY A 133 -51.43 -19.05 2.08
C GLY A 133 -50.23 -19.10 1.12
N TYR A 134 -49.11 -19.67 1.59
CA TYR A 134 -47.97 -20.00 0.73
C TYR A 134 -48.24 -21.29 -0.04
N THR A 135 -48.02 -21.28 -1.36
CA THR A 135 -48.28 -22.43 -2.24
C THR A 135 -47.03 -23.23 -2.59
N GLY A 136 -45.85 -22.75 -2.22
CA GLY A 136 -44.57 -23.36 -2.56
C GLY A 136 -43.69 -22.42 -3.39
N TYR A 137 -42.44 -22.81 -3.56
CA TYR A 137 -41.50 -22.04 -4.38
C TYR A 137 -41.74 -22.34 -5.86
N SER A 138 -41.82 -21.26 -6.63
CA SER A 138 -41.98 -21.28 -8.08
C SER A 138 -40.79 -20.60 -8.72
N ARG A 139 -40.35 -21.11 -9.86
CA ARG A 139 -39.27 -20.47 -10.61
C ARG A 139 -39.72 -19.12 -11.15
N TYR A 140 -38.80 -18.17 -11.21
CA TYR A 140 -39.00 -16.90 -11.88
C TYR A 140 -37.82 -16.55 -12.79
N ILE A 141 -38.11 -15.76 -13.82
CA ILE A 141 -37.13 -15.18 -14.73
C ILE A 141 -37.45 -13.70 -14.86
N TYR A 142 -36.49 -12.84 -14.57
CA TYR A 142 -36.60 -11.40 -14.75
C TYR A 142 -35.92 -10.95 -16.04
N ASP A 143 -36.62 -10.17 -16.85
CA ASP A 143 -36.03 -9.50 -18.01
C ASP A 143 -35.71 -8.04 -17.65
N PRO A 144 -34.43 -7.67 -17.52
CA PRO A 144 -34.02 -6.31 -17.19
C PRO A 144 -34.25 -5.30 -18.32
N LYS A 145 -34.50 -5.74 -19.56
CA LYS A 145 -34.76 -4.86 -20.72
C LYS A 145 -36.21 -4.39 -20.74
N GLU A 146 -37.12 -5.31 -20.51
CA GLU A 146 -38.57 -5.08 -20.48
C GLU A 146 -39.09 -4.76 -19.06
N ASP A 147 -38.19 -4.76 -18.07
CA ASP A 147 -38.48 -4.57 -16.64
C ASP A 147 -39.63 -5.48 -16.14
N HIS A 148 -39.61 -6.73 -16.59
CA HIS A 148 -40.72 -7.65 -16.41
C HIS A 148 -40.21 -9.00 -15.89
N ALA A 149 -40.77 -9.44 -14.76
CA ALA A 149 -40.57 -10.80 -14.27
C ALA A 149 -41.62 -11.74 -14.83
N VAL A 150 -41.32 -13.03 -14.94
CA VAL A 150 -42.28 -14.11 -15.19
C VAL A 150 -42.15 -15.10 -14.05
N VAL A 151 -43.27 -15.49 -13.43
CA VAL A 151 -43.31 -16.48 -12.34
C VAL A 151 -44.12 -17.69 -12.80
N GLU A 152 -43.57 -18.89 -12.61
CA GLU A 152 -44.18 -20.16 -13.05
C GLU A 152 -45.59 -20.38 -12.47
N SER A 153 -45.85 -19.93 -11.24
CA SER A 153 -47.15 -20.05 -10.58
C SER A 153 -48.17 -18.98 -10.95
N ASP A 154 -47.83 -17.98 -11.78
CA ASP A 154 -48.78 -17.00 -12.31
C ASP A 154 -49.64 -17.64 -13.44
N ALA A 155 -50.25 -18.78 -13.12
CA ALA A 155 -51.05 -19.60 -14.01
C ALA A 155 -52.47 -19.03 -14.24
N SER A 156 -52.84 -17.93 -13.56
CA SER A 156 -54.17 -17.33 -13.75
C SER A 156 -54.29 -16.47 -15.01
N THR A 157 -53.19 -16.13 -15.70
CA THR A 157 -53.22 -15.28 -16.91
C THR A 157 -52.14 -15.55 -17.97
N SER A 158 -51.27 -16.56 -17.82
CA SER A 158 -50.04 -16.64 -18.63
C SER A 158 -49.98 -17.83 -19.59
N ILE A 159 -49.52 -17.57 -20.82
CA ILE A 159 -49.14 -18.54 -21.87
C ILE A 159 -47.96 -19.45 -21.44
N ILE A 160 -47.38 -19.20 -20.26
CA ILE A 160 -46.18 -19.88 -19.75
C ILE A 160 -46.57 -21.24 -19.17
N THR A 161 -46.47 -22.29 -19.99
CA THR A 161 -46.56 -23.68 -19.54
C THR A 161 -45.25 -24.12 -18.89
N PRO A 162 -45.25 -25.21 -18.09
CA PRO A 162 -44.01 -25.78 -17.54
C PRO A 162 -42.94 -26.05 -18.61
N ASP A 163 -43.34 -26.45 -19.82
CA ASP A 163 -42.44 -26.71 -20.95
C ASP A 163 -41.78 -25.42 -21.47
N ILE A 164 -42.56 -24.35 -21.60
CA ILE A 164 -42.04 -23.02 -21.99
C ILE A 164 -41.10 -22.49 -20.90
N MET A 165 -41.48 -22.66 -19.63
CA MET A 165 -40.64 -22.27 -18.51
C MET A 165 -39.32 -23.03 -18.50
N ASN A 166 -39.34 -24.34 -18.77
CA ASN A 166 -38.13 -25.16 -18.89
C ASN A 166 -37.22 -24.67 -20.02
N ALA A 167 -37.79 -24.36 -21.20
CA ALA A 167 -37.03 -23.83 -22.32
C ALA A 167 -36.38 -22.48 -21.97
N LEU A 168 -37.15 -21.54 -21.42
CA LEU A 168 -36.64 -20.22 -21.01
C LEU A 168 -35.57 -20.32 -19.92
N TRP A 169 -35.79 -21.18 -18.93
CA TRP A 169 -34.85 -21.40 -17.85
C TRP A 169 -33.52 -21.96 -18.37
N SER A 170 -33.57 -22.97 -19.25
CA SER A 170 -32.36 -23.55 -19.84
C SER A 170 -31.55 -22.54 -20.67
N GLY A 171 -32.21 -21.60 -21.34
CA GLY A 171 -31.56 -20.59 -22.18
C GLY A 171 -31.02 -19.38 -21.42
N SER A 172 -31.64 -19.01 -20.30
CA SER A 172 -31.38 -17.73 -19.63
C SER A 172 -30.79 -17.85 -18.21
N CYS A 173 -30.90 -19.01 -17.56
CA CYS A 173 -30.62 -19.19 -16.14
C CYS A 173 -29.54 -20.24 -15.84
N SER A 174 -28.84 -20.72 -16.87
CA SER A 174 -27.77 -21.73 -16.80
C SER A 174 -26.40 -21.13 -16.47
#